data_AF-A0A2G9TJM1-F1
#
_entry.id   AF-A0A2G9TJM1-F1
#
_cell.length_a   1.000
_cell.length_b   1.000
_cell.length_c   1.000
_cell.angle_alpha   90.00
_cell.angle_beta   90.00
_cell.angle_gamma   90.00
#
_symmetry.space_group_name_H-M   'P 1'
#
loop_
_entity.id
_entity.type
_entity.pdbx_description
1 polymer ?
#
loop_
_entity_poly.entity_id
_entity_poly.type
_entity_poly.pdbx_seq_one_letter_code
_entity_poly.pdbx_strand_id
1 'polypeptide(L)'
;MYLYGHLRTDEGPLRWEHRWPILEQELIRLNADILGLQEVQYDHYDSCFRSSMSRGQVLRLRCKKTGQELIYANTHLIFNSARGDIKIGQLAMLFANIIDELSKSPCPVIINGDLNIEPLSYVYTYISES
;
A
#
# COMPACT_ATOMS: atom_id res chain seq x y z
N MET A 1 -4.97 18.38 -19.56
CA MET A 1 -4.82 17.59 -18.33
C MET A 1 -5.89 18.00 -17.32
N TYR A 2 -6.83 17.11 -16.94
CA TYR A 2 -8.00 17.47 -16.10
C TYR A 2 -7.74 17.43 -14.59
N LEU A 3 -6.78 16.64 -14.10
CA LEU A 3 -6.54 16.45 -12.66
C LEU A 3 -5.57 17.50 -12.08
N TYR A 4 -4.47 17.81 -12.77
CA TYR A 4 -3.46 18.78 -12.32
C TYR A 4 -3.64 20.14 -12.99
N GLY A 5 -4.87 20.64 -13.02
CA GLY A 5 -5.24 21.87 -13.73
C GLY A 5 -4.62 23.17 -13.21
N HIS A 6 -3.80 23.12 -12.15
CA HIS A 6 -2.99 24.24 -11.67
C HIS A 6 -1.62 24.32 -12.38
N LEU A 7 -1.15 23.22 -12.97
CA LEU A 7 0.12 23.15 -13.72
C LEU A 7 -0.02 23.58 -15.19
N ARG A 8 -1.06 24.36 -15.53
CA ARG A 8 -1.62 24.65 -16.87
C ARG A 8 -0.62 24.84 -18.03
N THR A 9 0.60 25.26 -17.75
CA THR A 9 1.64 25.58 -18.73
C THR A 9 2.94 24.81 -18.54
N ASP A 10 3.12 24.09 -17.43
CA ASP A 10 4.35 23.35 -17.12
C ASP A 10 4.02 21.99 -16.49
N GLU A 11 4.04 20.94 -17.31
CA GLU A 11 3.91 19.55 -16.85
C GLU A 11 5.24 18.94 -16.39
N GLY A 12 6.33 19.72 -16.40
CA GLY A 12 7.65 19.32 -15.93
C GLY A 12 7.63 18.63 -14.56
N PRO A 13 6.93 19.17 -13.55
CA PRO A 13 6.81 18.54 -12.24
C PRO A 13 6.17 17.15 -12.22
N LEU A 14 5.36 16.79 -13.23
CA LEU A 14 4.70 15.48 -13.32
C LEU A 14 5.55 14.42 -13.99
N ARG A 15 6.58 14.83 -14.75
CA ARG A 15 7.48 13.92 -15.44
C ARG A 15 8.21 13.02 -14.45
N TRP A 16 8.36 11.75 -14.81
CA TRP A 16 9.04 10.77 -13.97
C TRP A 16 10.48 11.20 -13.65
N GLU A 17 11.20 11.74 -14.64
CA GLU A 17 12.56 12.26 -14.47
C GLU A 17 12.66 13.38 -13.41
N HIS A 18 11.56 14.07 -13.11
CA HIS A 18 11.50 15.07 -12.06
C HIS A 18 11.07 14.48 -10.72
N ARG A 19 10.06 13.59 -10.73
CA ARG A 19 9.49 13.01 -9.50
C ARG A 19 10.39 11.96 -8.85
N TRP A 20 11.03 11.11 -9.66
CA TRP A 20 11.82 9.99 -9.14
C TRP A 20 12.98 10.41 -8.23
N PRO A 21 13.86 11.37 -8.59
CA PRO A 21 14.95 11.76 -7.72
C PRO A 21 14.48 12.30 -6.36
N ILE A 22 13.31 12.93 -6.31
CA ILE A 22 12.71 13.43 -5.07
C ILE A 22 12.21 12.26 -4.22
N LEU A 23 11.41 11.37 -4.82
CA LEU A 23 10.90 10.18 -4.14
C LEU A 23 12.03 9.27 -3.64
N GLU A 24 13.06 9.06 -4.46
CA GLU A 24 14.24 8.28 -4.09
C GLU A 24 14.95 8.88 -2.88
N GLN A 25 15.15 10.20 -2.86
CA GLN A 25 15.74 10.88 -1.70
C GLN A 25 14.88 10.73 -0.45
N GLU A 26 13.55 10.81 -0.56
CA GLU A 26 12.64 10.60 0.57
C GLU A 26 12.71 9.16 1.09
N LEU A 27 12.73 8.16 0.19
CA LEU A 27 12.86 6.75 0.55
C LEU A 27 14.19 6.46 1.26
N ILE A 28 15.30 7.00 0.74
CA ILE A 28 16.64 6.85 1.35
C ILE A 28 16.68 7.53 2.72
N ARG A 29 16.14 8.75 2.84
CA ARG A 29 16.12 9.50 4.11
C ARG A 29 15.26 8.82 5.16
N LEU A 30 14.11 8.27 4.76
CA LEU A 30 13.21 7.55 5.66
C LEU A 30 13.88 6.28 6.22
N ASN A 31 14.68 5.59 5.39
CA ASN A 31 15.43 4.38 5.77
C ASN A 31 14.56 3.36 6.55
N ALA A 32 13.34 3.15 6.09
CA ALA A 32 12.39 2.25 6.73
C ALA A 32 12.75 0.78 6.46
N ASP A 33 12.51 -0.08 7.46
CA ASP A 33 12.67 -1.53 7.31
C ASP A 33 11.57 -2.16 6.42
N ILE A 34 10.37 -1.58 6.41
CA ILE A 34 9.20 -2.06 5.66
C ILE A 34 8.56 -0.88 4.94
N LEU A 35 8.33 -1.03 3.63
CA LEU A 35 7.70 -0.03 2.77
C LEU A 35 6.48 -0.64 2.08
N GLY A 36 5.31 -0.01 2.24
CA GLY A 36 4.10 -0.35 1.50
C GLY A 36 3.75 0.73 0.50
N LEU A 37 3.97 0.43 -0.77
CA LEU A 37 3.73 1.35 -1.88
C LEU A 37 2.47 0.93 -2.66
N GLN A 38 1.74 1.90 -3.17
CA GLN A 38 0.63 1.72 -4.12
C GLN A 38 0.94 2.51 -5.40
N GLU A 39 0.20 2.24 -6.48
CA GLU A 39 0.38 2.90 -7.79
C GLU A 39 1.78 2.77 -8.40
N VAL A 40 2.54 1.73 -8.03
CA VAL A 40 3.86 1.48 -8.62
C VAL A 40 3.68 0.87 -10.01
N GLN A 41 4.00 1.65 -11.04
CA GLN A 41 3.99 1.19 -12.44
C GLN A 41 5.03 0.07 -12.65
N TYR A 42 4.72 -0.90 -13.51
CA TYR A 42 5.51 -2.12 -13.65
C TYR A 42 6.97 -1.87 -14.11
N ASP A 43 7.14 -1.00 -15.11
CA ASP A 43 8.45 -0.60 -15.66
C ASP A 43 9.30 0.17 -14.63
N HIS A 44 8.68 1.04 -13.84
CA HIS A 44 9.34 1.71 -12.71
C HIS A 44 9.68 0.73 -11.59
N TYR A 45 8.82 -0.24 -11.29
CA TYR A 45 9.14 -1.30 -10.32
C TYR A 45 10.39 -2.06 -10.73
N ASP A 46 10.46 -2.53 -11.97
CA ASP A 46 11.58 -3.33 -12.45
C ASP A 46 12.90 -2.55 -12.45
N SER A 47 12.86 -1.29 -12.87
CA SER A 47 14.06 -0.44 -12.95
C SER A 47 14.51 0.14 -11.62
N CYS A 48 13.57 0.49 -10.71
CA CYS A 48 13.87 1.30 -9.53
C CYS A 48 13.70 0.56 -8.19
N PHE A 49 12.81 -0.42 -8.11
CA PHE A 49 12.41 -1.02 -6.82
C PHE A 49 12.79 -2.50 -6.68
N ARG A 50 12.89 -3.23 -7.79
CA ARG A 50 13.08 -4.70 -7.80
C ARG A 50 14.37 -5.15 -7.13
N SER A 51 15.43 -4.34 -7.18
CA SER A 51 16.70 -4.65 -6.51
C SER A 51 16.57 -4.69 -4.98
N SER A 52 15.57 -3.99 -4.43
CA SER A 52 15.48 -3.66 -3.01
C SER A 52 14.18 -4.13 -2.35
N MET A 53 13.16 -4.53 -3.12
CA MET A 53 11.82 -4.84 -2.60
C MET A 53 11.24 -6.14 -3.17
N SER A 54 10.52 -6.91 -2.34
CA SER A 54 9.74 -8.09 -2.75
C SER A 54 8.29 -7.73 -3.09
N ARG A 55 7.68 -8.41 -4.07
CA ARG A 55 6.25 -8.26 -4.41
C ARG A 55 5.39 -9.17 -3.52
N GLY A 56 4.38 -8.62 -2.86
CA GLY A 56 3.35 -9.40 -2.17
C GLY A 56 2.33 -8.51 -1.48
N GLN A 57 1.05 -8.91 -1.53
CA GLN A 57 -0.05 -8.19 -0.86
C GLN A 57 -0.12 -8.53 0.63
N VAL A 58 0.30 -9.75 1.02
CA VAL A 58 0.43 -10.23 2.39
C VAL A 58 1.77 -10.96 2.52
N LEU A 59 2.58 -10.59 3.50
CA LEU A 59 3.92 -11.12 3.74
C LEU A 59 4.07 -11.46 5.21
N ARG A 60 4.45 -12.71 5.53
CA ARG A 60 4.97 -13.04 6.87
C ARG A 60 6.46 -12.71 6.90
N LEU A 61 6.83 -11.79 7.76
CA LEU A 61 8.20 -11.31 7.95
C LEU A 61 8.74 -11.83 9.28
N ARG A 62 10.03 -12.15 9.31
CA ARG A 62 10.75 -12.55 10.53
C ARG A 62 11.92 -11.62 10.76
N CYS A 63 11.96 -10.98 11.93
CA CYS A 63 13.11 -10.21 12.36
C CYS A 63 14.31 -11.13 12.55
N LYS A 64 15.39 -10.89 11.79
CA LYS A 64 16.62 -11.71 11.87
C LYS A 64 17.33 -11.60 13.22
N LYS A 65 17.16 -10.48 13.94
CA LYS A 65 17.84 -10.24 15.23
C LYS A 65 17.11 -10.88 16.41
N THR A 66 15.78 -10.74 16.46
CA THR A 66 14.97 -11.19 17.60
C THR A 66 14.22 -12.49 17.34
N GLY A 67 14.12 -12.93 16.08
CA GLY A 67 13.30 -14.07 15.68
C GLY A 67 11.78 -13.77 15.65
N GLN A 68 11.36 -12.58 16.10
CA GLN A 68 9.96 -12.16 16.14
C GLN A 68 9.37 -12.15 14.74
N GLU A 69 8.17 -12.71 14.60
CA GLU A 69 7.41 -12.68 13.36
C GLU A 69 6.32 -11.60 13.39
N LEU A 70 5.97 -11.08 12.22
CA LEU A 70 4.81 -10.24 11.98
C LEU A 70 4.25 -10.53 10.59
N ILE A 71 2.96 -10.29 10.40
CA ILE A 71 2.34 -10.24 9.06
C ILE A 71 2.22 -8.78 8.64
N TYR A 72 2.73 -8.48 7.47
CA TYR A 72 2.57 -7.19 6.82
C TYR A 72 1.65 -7.35 5.60
N ALA A 73 0.57 -6.60 5.56
CA ALA A 73 -0.33 -6.54 4.43
C ALA A 73 -0.36 -5.13 3.85
N ASN A 74 -0.42 -5.02 2.53
CA ASN A 74 -0.55 -3.76 1.82
C ASN A 74 -1.61 -3.87 0.73
N THR A 75 -2.52 -2.91 0.61
CA THR A 75 -3.61 -2.96 -0.38
C THR A 75 -3.89 -1.61 -1.05
N HIS A 76 -4.60 -1.64 -2.18
CA HIS A 76 -5.17 -0.46 -2.82
C HIS A 76 -6.59 -0.83 -3.25
N LEU A 77 -7.60 -0.33 -2.53
CA LEU A 77 -9.00 -0.64 -2.84
C LEU A 77 -9.48 0.17 -4.05
N ILE A 78 -10.57 -0.29 -4.66
CA ILE A 78 -11.18 0.42 -5.80
C ILE A 78 -11.52 1.87 -5.43
N PHE A 79 -11.17 2.84 -6.27
CA PHE A 79 -11.42 4.26 -6.01
C PHE A 79 -12.91 4.61 -5.89
N ASN A 80 -13.74 4.08 -6.81
CA ASN A 80 -15.14 4.49 -6.99
C ASN A 80 -15.92 4.58 -5.67
N SER A 81 -16.32 5.80 -5.29
CA SER A 81 -17.01 6.10 -4.04
C SER A 81 -18.40 5.46 -3.94
N ALA A 82 -19.06 5.19 -5.06
CA ALA A 82 -20.37 4.51 -5.09
C ALA A 82 -20.26 2.99 -4.89
N ARG A 83 -19.05 2.42 -4.86
CA ARG A 83 -18.81 0.97 -4.77
C ARG A 83 -18.27 0.56 -3.40
N GLY A 84 -18.99 0.92 -2.34
CA GLY A 84 -18.70 0.44 -0.99
C GLY A 84 -18.81 -1.09 -0.87
N ASP A 85 -19.75 -1.70 -1.60
CA ASP A 85 -19.95 -3.15 -1.74
C ASP A 85 -18.67 -3.86 -2.26
N ILE A 86 -18.15 -3.34 -3.38
CA ILE A 86 -16.75 -3.29 -3.81
C ILE A 86 -15.71 -3.55 -2.71
N LYS A 87 -15.49 -2.45 -1.99
CA LYS A 87 -14.44 -2.28 -0.99
C LYS A 87 -14.57 -3.30 0.12
N ILE A 88 -15.80 -3.56 0.60
CA ILE A 88 -16.05 -4.57 1.63
C ILE A 88 -15.65 -5.97 1.15
N GLY A 89 -16.01 -6.34 -0.08
CA GLY A 89 -15.61 -7.63 -0.66
C GLY A 89 -14.10 -7.78 -0.79
N GLN A 90 -13.40 -6.72 -1.24
CA GLN A 90 -11.93 -6.70 -1.33
C GLN A 90 -11.26 -6.85 0.04
N LEU A 91 -11.79 -6.19 1.06
CA LEU A 91 -11.28 -6.30 2.44
C LEU A 91 -11.57 -7.66 3.04
N ALA A 92 -12.75 -8.23 2.81
CA ALA A 92 -13.07 -9.59 3.25
C ALA A 92 -12.08 -10.62 2.70
N MET A 93 -11.72 -10.52 1.41
CA MET A 93 -10.70 -11.37 0.81
C MET A 93 -9.31 -11.14 1.42
N LEU A 94 -8.93 -9.88 1.67
CA LEU A 94 -7.65 -9.57 2.31
C LEU A 94 -7.57 -10.18 3.72
N PHE A 95 -8.61 -10.00 4.53
CA PHE A 95 -8.67 -10.53 5.89
C PHE A 95 -8.69 -12.06 5.90
N ALA A 96 -9.39 -12.71 4.96
CA ALA A 96 -9.37 -14.16 4.83
C ALA A 96 -7.94 -14.69 4.60
N ASN A 97 -7.16 -14.05 3.72
CA ASN A 97 -5.76 -14.42 3.48
C ASN A 97 -4.87 -14.17 4.70
N ILE A 98 -5.09 -13.09 5.45
CA ILE A 98 -4.35 -12.81 6.69
C ILE A 98 -4.69 -13.86 7.75
N ILE A 99 -5.97 -14.22 7.92
CA ILE A 99 -6.42 -15.23 8.86
C ILE A 99 -5.82 -16.61 8.53
N ASP A 100 -5.76 -16.96 7.24
CA ASP A 100 -5.10 -18.19 6.80
C ASP A 100 -3.61 -18.19 7.18
N GLU A 101 -2.90 -17.08 6.99
CA GLU A 101 -1.50 -16.96 7.43
C GLU A 101 -1.35 -17.02 8.96
N LEU A 102 -2.25 -16.37 9.71
CA LEU A 102 -2.27 -16.41 11.17
C LEU A 102 -2.51 -17.83 11.72
N SER A 103 -3.29 -18.65 11.00
CA SER A 103 -3.57 -20.04 11.41
C SER A 103 -2.31 -20.90 11.56
N LYS A 104 -1.23 -20.55 10.84
CA LYS A 104 0.06 -21.25 10.89
C LYS A 104 0.83 -20.96 12.18
N SER A 105 0.75 -19.72 12.69
CA SER A 105 1.40 -19.27 13.92
C SER A 105 0.90 -17.85 14.30
N PRO A 106 0.37 -17.63 15.51
CA PRO A 106 -0.05 -16.28 15.92
C PRO A 106 1.11 -15.28 15.91
N CYS A 107 0.91 -14.13 15.27
CA CYS A 107 1.85 -13.01 15.30
C CYS A 107 1.12 -11.67 15.11
N PRO A 108 1.74 -10.52 15.48
CA PRO A 108 1.18 -9.21 15.18
C PRO A 108 0.93 -9.02 13.68
N VAL A 109 -0.12 -8.25 13.34
CA VAL A 109 -0.47 -7.89 11.96
C VAL A 109 -0.41 -6.38 11.79
N ILE A 110 0.20 -5.94 10.69
CA ILE A 110 0.16 -4.55 10.23
C ILE A 110 -0.52 -4.54 8.87
N ILE A 111 -1.56 -3.72 8.73
CA ILE A 111 -2.25 -3.50 7.46
C ILE A 111 -2.03 -2.05 7.04
N ASN A 112 -1.44 -1.86 5.86
CA ASN A 112 -1.26 -0.58 5.21
C ASN A 112 -2.05 -0.55 3.90
N GLY A 113 -2.29 0.65 3.37
CA GLY A 113 -2.84 0.77 2.03
C GLY A 113 -3.57 2.07 1.77
N ASP A 114 -3.79 2.33 0.49
CA ASP A 114 -4.79 3.30 0.06
C ASP A 114 -6.15 2.61 0.03
N LEU A 115 -6.96 2.88 1.04
CA LEU A 115 -8.28 2.27 1.16
C LEU A 115 -9.33 2.98 0.31
N ASN A 116 -9.06 4.18 -0.23
CA ASN A 116 -10.07 5.01 -0.89
C ASN A 116 -11.35 5.16 -0.04
N ILE A 117 -11.22 5.21 1.29
CA ILE A 117 -12.31 5.32 2.25
C ILE A 117 -12.10 6.59 3.07
N GLU A 118 -13.13 7.43 3.14
CA GLU A 118 -13.12 8.60 4.01
C GLU A 118 -13.37 8.19 5.47
N PRO A 119 -12.71 8.84 6.45
CA PRO A 119 -13.05 8.67 7.86
C PRO A 119 -14.55 8.88 8.10
N LEU A 120 -15.15 8.10 9.00
CA LEU A 120 -16.57 8.17 9.36
C LEU A 120 -17.57 7.82 8.24
N SER A 121 -17.10 7.35 7.07
CA SER A 121 -17.99 6.75 6.08
C SER A 121 -18.57 5.42 6.60
N TYR A 122 -19.71 4.98 6.04
CA TYR A 122 -20.31 3.69 6.42
C TYR A 122 -19.34 2.51 6.32
N VAL A 123 -18.49 2.51 5.29
CA VAL A 123 -17.48 1.45 5.09
C VAL A 123 -16.42 1.53 6.18
N TYR A 124 -15.96 2.74 6.55
CA TYR A 124 -15.03 2.94 7.66
C TYR A 124 -15.60 2.40 8.98
N THR A 125 -16.80 2.86 9.36
CA THR A 125 -17.48 2.43 10.59
C THR A 125 -17.67 0.92 10.62
N TYR A 126 -18.09 0.33 9.51
CA TYR A 126 -18.24 -1.12 9.41
C TYR A 126 -16.92 -1.86 9.68
N ILE A 127 -15.79 -1.40 9.13
CA ILE A 127 -14.49 -2.06 9.34
C ILE A 127 -13.94 -1.80 10.74
N SER A 128 -14.14 -0.61 11.31
CA SER A 128 -13.55 -0.22 12.59
C SER A 128 -14.32 -0.73 13.81
N GLU A 129 -15.61 -1.01 13.66
CA GLU A 129 -16.51 -1.35 14.77
C GLU A 129 -17.08 -2.79 14.71
N SER A 130 -16.79 -3.56 13.65
CA SER A 130 -17.17 -4.98 13.54
C SER A 130 -16.06 -5.91 14.01
#